data_AF-A0A2C6K775-F1
#
_entry.id   AF-A0A2C6K775-F1
#
_cell.length_a   1.000
_cell.length_b   1.000
_cell.length_c   1.000
_cell.angle_alpha   90.00
_cell.angle_beta   90.00
_cell.angle_gamma   90.00
#
_symmetry.space_group_name_H-M   'P 1'
#
loop_
_entity.id
_entity.type
_entity.pdbx_description
1 polymer ?
#
loop_
_entity_poly.entity_id
_entity_poly.type
_entity_poly.pdbx_seq_one_letter_code
_entity_poly.pdbx_strand_id
1 'polypeptide(L)'
;MTCLRRKKKYRTAGTSTIRRHYGLKGRGGGKLRLNKNTGVPLKAIECPARRCMLLGKMDNTKARNRSHSRVATHRVQRLNLHWKRLWWPEAGYYVRLRLSVKGIRTIKKYGLQRAADKFGLNLKKKKYYAGYSHRHMIKRLDSLALSSREAAAKPPVQACQLRTNGESTS
;
A
#
# COMPACT_ATOMS: atom_id res chain seq x y z
N MET A 1 -35.89 -8.19 24.22
CA MET A 1 -34.61 -7.93 24.91
C MET A 1 -33.69 -7.10 24.00
N THR A 2 -33.96 -5.80 23.86
CA THR A 2 -33.19 -4.88 23.00
C THR A 2 -32.09 -4.19 23.81
N CYS A 3 -30.83 -4.46 23.46
CA CYS A 3 -29.66 -3.90 24.13
C CYS A 3 -29.57 -2.37 23.90
N LEU A 4 -29.74 -1.60 24.97
CA LEU A 4 -29.65 -0.13 24.97
C LEU A 4 -28.23 0.32 24.58
N ARG A 5 -28.10 0.76 23.33
CA ARG A 5 -26.88 1.39 22.79
C ARG A 5 -26.61 2.69 23.55
N ARG A 6 -25.63 2.67 24.48
CA ARG A 6 -25.16 3.85 25.24
C ARG A 6 -24.94 5.04 24.31
N LYS A 7 -25.72 6.11 24.50
CA LYS A 7 -25.63 7.37 23.74
C LYS A 7 -24.25 8.01 23.98
N LYS A 8 -23.59 8.46 22.92
CA LYS A 8 -22.29 9.14 23.02
C LYS A 8 -22.46 10.48 23.75
N LYS A 9 -21.65 10.71 24.79
CA LYS A 9 -21.68 11.88 25.69
C LYS A 9 -21.39 13.24 25.02
N TYR A 10 -20.94 13.28 23.76
CA TYR A 10 -20.65 14.52 23.03
C TYR A 10 -21.27 14.49 21.62
N ARG A 11 -22.03 15.54 21.26
CA ARG A 11 -22.69 15.68 19.94
C ARG A 11 -21.77 16.17 18.81
N THR A 12 -20.60 16.74 19.12
CA THR A 12 -19.72 17.35 18.11
C THR A 12 -18.46 16.51 17.89
N ALA A 13 -18.18 16.15 16.64
CA ALA A 13 -16.91 15.54 16.28
C ALA A 13 -15.81 16.63 16.33
N GLY A 14 -14.88 16.54 17.29
CA GLY A 14 -13.81 17.52 17.49
C GLY A 14 -13.05 17.90 16.21
N THR A 15 -12.64 19.17 16.14
CA THR A 15 -12.10 19.83 14.93
C THR A 15 -10.77 19.24 14.46
N SER A 16 -10.02 18.60 15.36
CA SER A 16 -8.73 17.95 15.12
C SER A 16 -8.83 16.43 15.18
N THR A 17 -9.92 15.85 14.67
CA THR A 17 -9.96 14.39 14.63
C THR A 17 -8.95 13.88 13.60
N ILE A 18 -8.04 13.03 14.07
CA ILE A 18 -7.32 11.96 13.35
C ILE A 18 -8.13 11.35 12.17
N ARG A 19 -9.47 11.43 12.26
CA ARG A 19 -10.50 11.09 11.28
C ARG A 19 -10.52 11.90 9.98
N ARG A 20 -10.00 13.14 9.95
CA ARG A 20 -9.94 13.98 8.73
C ARG A 20 -8.65 13.78 7.92
N HIS A 21 -7.60 13.21 8.52
CA HIS A 21 -6.26 13.22 7.93
C HIS A 21 -5.89 11.97 7.14
N TYR A 22 -6.61 10.86 7.32
CA TYR A 22 -6.30 9.61 6.64
C TYR A 22 -7.41 9.25 5.65
N GLY A 23 -7.11 9.39 4.36
CA GLY A 23 -7.89 8.79 3.27
C GLY A 23 -7.73 7.28 3.29
N LEU A 24 -8.34 6.64 4.28
CA LEU A 24 -8.47 5.19 4.39
C LEU A 24 -9.83 4.81 3.84
N LYS A 25 -9.89 3.83 2.94
CA LYS A 25 -11.17 3.23 2.56
C LYS A 25 -11.75 2.56 3.82
N GLY A 26 -12.96 2.96 4.18
CA GLY A 26 -13.62 2.56 5.43
C GLY A 26 -13.35 3.51 6.61
N ARG A 27 -14.42 4.19 7.07
CA ARG A 27 -14.49 5.12 8.22
C ARG A 27 -14.10 6.60 7.98
N GLY A 28 -14.29 7.10 6.76
CA GLY A 28 -14.11 8.53 6.44
C GLY A 28 -14.72 9.03 5.12
N GLY A 29 -15.36 8.16 4.34
CA GLY A 29 -16.41 8.54 3.38
C GLY A 29 -16.03 9.41 2.18
N GLY A 30 -14.79 9.42 1.70
CA GLY A 30 -14.48 9.88 0.33
C GLY A 30 -14.95 11.30 -0.05
N LYS A 31 -15.20 12.20 0.91
CA LYS A 31 -15.69 13.55 0.60
C LYS A 31 -14.56 14.43 0.09
N LEU A 32 -14.79 15.11 -1.03
CA LEU A 32 -13.91 16.13 -1.58
C LEU A 32 -13.70 17.24 -0.53
N ARG A 33 -12.48 17.75 -0.42
CA ARG A 33 -12.21 18.93 0.41
C ARG A 33 -12.88 20.12 -0.28
N LEU A 34 -13.94 20.68 0.26
CA LEU A 34 -14.60 21.85 -0.35
C LEU A 34 -13.96 23.15 0.14
N ASN A 35 -13.94 24.17 -0.72
CA ASN A 35 -13.60 25.53 -0.34
C ASN A 35 -14.72 26.09 0.54
N LYS A 36 -14.37 26.74 1.64
CA LYS A 36 -15.36 27.24 2.61
C LYS A 36 -16.21 28.38 2.05
N ASN A 37 -15.68 29.10 1.05
CA ASN A 37 -16.34 30.28 0.49
C ASN A 37 -17.05 29.95 -0.83
N THR A 38 -16.44 29.14 -1.70
CA THR A 38 -16.98 28.85 -3.04
C THR A 38 -17.66 27.48 -3.15
N GLY A 39 -17.57 26.61 -2.14
CA GLY A 39 -18.18 25.28 -2.18
C GLY A 39 -17.57 24.31 -3.21
N VAL A 40 -16.70 24.79 -4.10
CA VAL A 40 -15.97 23.97 -5.09
C VAL A 40 -14.94 23.08 -4.40
N PRO A 41 -14.65 21.88 -4.95
CA PRO A 41 -13.57 21.05 -4.44
C PRO A 41 -12.22 21.79 -4.57
N LEU A 42 -11.49 21.92 -3.45
CA LEU A 42 -10.08 22.32 -3.45
C LEU A 42 -9.31 21.39 -4.37
N LYS A 43 -8.29 21.96 -5.03
CA LYS A 43 -7.29 21.18 -5.77
C LYS A 43 -6.84 19.99 -4.92
N ALA A 44 -6.86 18.81 -5.52
CA ALA A 44 -6.32 17.62 -4.87
C ALA A 44 -4.90 17.92 -4.41
N ILE A 45 -4.56 17.59 -3.16
CA ILE A 45 -3.17 17.75 -2.71
C ILE A 45 -2.33 16.78 -3.55
N GLU A 46 -1.59 17.32 -4.51
CA GLU A 46 -0.59 16.56 -5.26
C GLU A 46 0.44 16.04 -4.26
N CYS A 47 0.53 14.72 -4.15
CA CYS A 47 1.61 14.10 -3.40
C CYS A 47 2.92 14.28 -4.19
N PRO A 48 4.02 14.72 -3.55
CA PRO A 48 4.32 14.39 -2.17
C PRO A 48 4.56 15.62 -1.28
N ALA A 49 3.51 16.17 -0.68
CA ALA A 49 3.67 16.75 0.66
C ALA A 49 4.38 15.71 1.55
N ARG A 50 5.32 16.12 2.42
CA ARG A 50 6.07 15.20 3.31
C ARG A 50 5.08 14.39 4.15
N ARG A 51 4.81 13.15 3.71
CA ARG A 51 3.75 12.29 4.24
C ARG A 51 4.19 10.83 4.27
N CYS A 52 3.74 10.11 5.30
CA CYS A 52 3.87 8.66 5.36
C CYS A 52 2.95 8.02 4.31
N MET A 53 3.47 7.18 3.42
CA MET A 53 2.69 6.59 2.33
C MET A 53 1.64 5.60 2.84
N LEU A 54 1.99 4.77 3.82
CA LEU A 54 1.07 3.78 4.40
C LEU A 54 -0.02 4.41 5.25
N LEU A 55 0.37 5.28 6.19
CA LEU A 55 -0.57 5.81 7.18
C LEU A 55 -1.18 7.14 6.75
N GLY A 56 -0.60 7.90 5.82
CA GLY A 56 -1.05 9.25 5.49
C GLY A 56 -0.69 10.33 6.51
N LYS A 57 0.20 10.03 7.49
CA LYS A 57 0.64 10.98 8.52
C LYS A 57 1.41 12.16 7.91
N MET A 58 1.09 13.37 8.34
CA MET A 58 1.71 14.62 7.89
C MET A 58 2.45 15.31 9.03
N ASP A 59 3.30 16.26 8.65
CA ASP A 59 3.95 17.20 9.55
C ASP A 59 2.89 18.04 10.29
N ASN A 60 3.18 18.43 11.52
CA ASN A 60 2.33 19.35 12.27
C ASN A 60 2.78 20.78 11.96
N THR A 61 2.18 21.35 10.92
CA THR A 61 2.51 22.69 10.43
C THR A 61 2.04 23.79 11.38
N LYS A 62 0.95 23.59 12.13
CA LYS A 62 0.33 24.63 12.97
C LYS A 62 0.92 24.76 14.37
N ALA A 63 2.07 24.14 14.63
CA ALA A 63 2.68 24.18 15.94
C ALA A 63 3.26 25.57 16.25
N ARG A 64 3.34 25.89 17.54
CA ARG A 64 3.97 27.12 18.04
C ARG A 64 5.08 26.76 19.03
N ASN A 65 6.15 27.52 19.02
CA ASN A 65 7.09 27.60 20.14
C ASN A 65 6.55 28.62 21.14
N ARG A 66 6.77 28.37 22.44
CA ARG A 66 6.36 29.27 23.52
C ARG A 66 7.59 29.63 24.33
N SER A 67 7.83 30.93 24.52
CA SER A 67 8.82 31.42 25.48
C SER A 67 8.28 31.32 26.92
N HIS A 68 9.16 31.57 27.90
CA HIS A 68 8.77 31.72 29.31
C HIS A 68 7.73 32.85 29.50
N SER A 69 7.83 33.92 28.71
CA SER A 69 6.85 35.02 28.63
C SER A 69 5.59 34.69 27.81
N ARG A 70 5.38 33.43 27.39
CA ARG A 70 4.24 32.92 26.58
C ARG A 70 4.10 33.52 25.16
N VAL A 71 5.09 34.27 24.68
CA VAL A 71 5.15 34.76 23.29
C VAL A 71 5.14 33.57 22.33
N ALA A 72 4.31 33.65 21.28
CA ALA A 72 4.13 32.57 20.31
C ALA A 72 4.93 32.85 19.03
N THR A 73 5.83 31.94 18.68
CA THR A 73 6.45 31.93 17.36
C THR A 73 6.03 30.67 16.60
N HIS A 74 5.73 30.79 15.31
CA HIS A 74 5.29 29.65 14.51
C HIS A 74 6.47 28.71 14.24
N ARG A 75 6.26 27.39 14.41
CA ARG A 75 7.26 26.39 14.04
C ARG A 75 6.61 25.16 13.43
N VAL A 76 7.25 24.56 12.42
CA VAL A 76 6.77 23.31 11.83
C VAL A 76 7.41 22.13 12.52
N GLN A 77 6.59 21.29 13.16
CA GLN A 77 7.06 20.02 13.72
C GLN A 77 7.06 18.94 12.63
N ARG A 78 8.26 18.61 12.15
CA ARG A 78 8.48 17.63 11.09
C ARG A 78 8.25 16.20 11.60
N LEU A 79 7.59 15.38 10.80
CA LEU A 79 7.43 13.96 11.04
C LEU A 79 8.73 13.22 10.73
N ASN A 80 9.07 12.25 11.56
CA ASN A 80 10.22 11.37 11.36
C ASN A 80 9.92 10.37 10.22
N LEU A 81 10.34 10.71 9.00
CA LEU A 81 10.07 9.98 7.76
C LEU A 81 11.36 9.35 7.22
N HIS A 82 11.29 8.06 6.89
CA HIS A 82 12.40 7.27 6.36
C HIS A 82 11.98 6.55 5.09
N TRP A 83 12.88 6.46 4.11
CA TRP A 83 12.75 5.52 3.01
C TRP A 83 13.15 4.13 3.49
N LYS A 84 12.26 3.15 3.32
CA LYS A 84 12.51 1.76 3.71
C LYS A 84 12.13 0.81 2.59
N ARG A 85 13.00 -0.16 2.37
CA ARG A 85 12.76 -1.32 1.50
C ARG A 85 12.23 -2.45 2.38
N LEU A 86 11.07 -3.00 2.03
CA LEU A 86 10.35 -4.00 2.82
C LEU A 86 10.08 -5.21 1.95
N TRP A 87 10.31 -6.40 2.49
CA TRP A 87 10.00 -7.65 1.80
C TRP A 87 8.50 -7.89 1.82
N TRP A 88 7.91 -8.20 0.66
CA TRP A 88 6.52 -8.60 0.54
C TRP A 88 6.43 -10.10 0.22
N PRO A 89 6.09 -10.94 1.22
CA PRO A 89 6.11 -12.39 1.04
C PRO A 89 5.13 -12.90 -0.03
N GLU A 90 3.94 -12.31 -0.13
CA GLU A 90 2.89 -12.81 -1.03
C GLU A 90 3.20 -12.58 -2.52
N ALA A 91 3.90 -11.48 -2.84
CA ALA A 91 4.25 -11.15 -4.21
C ALA A 91 5.69 -11.53 -4.58
N GLY A 92 6.52 -11.91 -3.59
CA GLY A 92 7.89 -12.35 -3.80
C GLY A 92 8.89 -11.25 -4.17
N TYR A 93 8.61 -9.97 -3.91
CA TYR A 93 9.52 -8.87 -4.20
C TYR A 93 9.59 -7.82 -3.09
N TYR A 94 10.57 -6.92 -3.19
CA TYR A 94 10.72 -5.79 -2.30
C TYR A 94 9.87 -4.60 -2.71
N VAL A 95 9.29 -3.93 -1.72
CA VAL A 95 8.52 -2.71 -1.86
C VAL A 95 9.29 -1.56 -1.21
N ARG A 96 9.49 -0.45 -1.92
CA ARG A 96 10.10 0.78 -1.38
C ARG A 96 9.02 1.79 -1.01
N LEU A 97 8.94 2.11 0.28
CA LEU A 97 7.97 3.06 0.83
C LEU A 97 8.66 4.14 1.68
N ARG A 98 8.11 5.35 1.64
CA ARG A 98 8.44 6.44 2.57
C ARG A 98 7.52 6.34 3.77
N LEU A 99 8.07 5.95 4.92
CA LEU A 99 7.33 5.56 6.11
C LEU A 99 7.72 6.40 7.32
N SER A 100 6.74 6.63 8.18
CA SER A 100 7.00 7.13 9.53
C SER A 100 7.41 5.99 10.47
N VAL A 101 8.05 6.30 11.59
CA VAL A 101 8.39 5.30 12.63
C VAL A 101 7.14 4.54 13.10
N LYS A 102 6.00 5.21 13.25
CA LYS A 102 4.72 4.57 13.56
C LYS A 102 4.24 3.64 12.43
N GLY A 103 4.49 4.00 11.18
CA GLY A 103 4.25 3.13 10.02
C GLY A 103 5.07 1.84 10.09
N ILE A 104 6.37 1.97 10.37
CA ILE A 104 7.26 0.81 10.55
C ILE A 104 6.77 -0.10 11.68
N ARG A 105 6.42 0.47 12.85
CA ARG A 105 5.85 -0.30 13.98
C ARG A 105 4.53 -0.99 13.60
N THR A 106 3.72 -0.36 12.76
CA THR A 106 2.44 -0.93 12.31
C THR A 106 2.67 -2.12 11.38
N ILE A 107 3.64 -2.03 10.46
CA ILE A 107 4.02 -3.14 9.58
C ILE A 107 4.59 -4.30 10.40
N LYS A 108 5.45 -4.02 11.39
CA LYS A 108 5.96 -5.05 12.30
C LYS A 108 4.84 -5.77 13.07
N LYS A 109 3.79 -5.05 13.46
CA LYS A 109 2.67 -5.62 14.22
C LYS A 109 1.71 -6.47 13.38
N TYR A 110 1.35 -6.03 12.17
CA TYR A 110 0.29 -6.68 11.38
C TYR A 110 0.82 -7.48 10.18
N GLY A 111 2.05 -7.24 9.75
CA GLY A 111 2.55 -7.66 8.43
C GLY A 111 2.27 -6.61 7.35
N LEU A 112 3.00 -6.71 6.23
CA LEU A 112 2.95 -5.71 5.15
C LEU A 112 1.58 -5.70 4.45
N GLN A 113 1.08 -6.87 4.04
CA GLN A 113 -0.18 -6.99 3.31
C GLN A 113 -1.37 -6.53 4.14
N ARG A 114 -1.55 -7.14 5.32
CA ARG A 114 -2.65 -6.79 6.24
C ARG A 114 -2.66 -5.30 6.59
N ALA A 115 -1.48 -4.70 6.75
CA ALA A 115 -1.40 -3.26 6.95
C ALA A 115 -1.85 -2.48 5.70
N ALA A 116 -1.38 -2.87 4.51
CA ALA A 116 -1.75 -2.21 3.26
C ALA A 116 -3.27 -2.27 3.00
N ASP A 117 -3.91 -3.43 3.20
CA ASP A 117 -5.36 -3.60 3.02
C ASP A 117 -6.15 -2.74 4.02
N LYS A 118 -5.74 -2.75 5.28
CA LYS A 118 -6.35 -1.94 6.35
C LYS A 118 -6.31 -0.44 6.04
N PHE A 119 -5.25 0.01 5.37
CA PHE A 119 -5.08 1.42 5.03
C PHE A 119 -5.42 1.75 3.56
N GLY A 120 -5.85 0.76 2.76
CA GLY A 120 -6.23 0.93 1.37
C GLY A 120 -5.07 1.30 0.44
N LEU A 121 -3.87 0.76 0.66
CA LEU A 121 -2.69 1.00 -0.17
C LEU A 121 -2.45 -0.15 -1.14
N ASN A 122 -2.52 0.14 -2.44
CA ASN A 122 -2.26 -0.86 -3.48
C ASN A 122 -0.75 -1.05 -3.71
N LEU A 123 -0.17 -2.11 -3.14
CA LEU A 123 1.27 -2.41 -3.22
C LEU A 123 1.73 -2.85 -4.63
N LYS A 124 0.82 -3.38 -5.46
CA LYS A 124 1.11 -3.88 -6.83
C LYS A 124 1.54 -2.81 -7.84
N LYS A 125 1.46 -1.52 -7.49
CA LYS A 125 1.81 -0.43 -8.39
C LYS A 125 3.31 -0.44 -8.69
N LYS A 126 3.68 -0.25 -9.97
CA LYS A 126 5.08 -0.15 -10.43
C LYS A 126 5.90 0.88 -9.64
N LYS A 127 5.26 1.95 -9.16
CA LYS A 127 5.86 3.00 -8.31
C LYS A 127 6.55 2.46 -7.04
N TYR A 128 6.06 1.36 -6.47
CA TYR A 128 6.56 0.84 -5.20
C TYR A 128 7.51 -0.34 -5.37
N TYR A 129 7.65 -0.86 -6.59
CA TYR A 129 8.55 -1.97 -6.89
C TYR A 129 10.01 -1.59 -6.61
N ALA A 130 10.75 -2.49 -5.94
CA ALA A 130 12.13 -2.27 -5.53
C ALA A 130 13.04 -3.49 -5.78
N GLY A 131 12.67 -4.34 -6.75
CA GLY A 131 13.44 -5.51 -7.15
C GLY A 131 13.10 -6.77 -6.35
N TYR A 132 13.65 -7.89 -6.82
CA TYR A 132 13.59 -9.18 -6.13
C TYR A 132 14.71 -9.31 -5.11
N SER A 133 14.59 -10.30 -4.22
CA SER A 133 15.73 -10.70 -3.39
C SER A 133 16.74 -11.46 -4.22
N HIS A 134 18.02 -11.19 -4.00
CA HIS A 134 19.11 -11.87 -4.70
C HIS A 134 19.01 -13.39 -4.56
N ARG A 135 18.68 -13.88 -3.36
CA ARG A 135 18.45 -15.31 -3.10
C ARG A 135 17.23 -15.86 -3.87
N HIS A 136 16.22 -15.01 -4.10
CA HIS A 136 15.02 -15.37 -4.85
C HIS A 136 15.27 -15.36 -6.37
N MET A 137 16.14 -14.47 -6.86
CA MET A 137 16.61 -14.50 -8.25
C MET A 137 17.38 -15.79 -8.55
N ILE A 138 18.33 -16.19 -7.70
CA ILE A 138 19.11 -17.43 -7.90
C ILE A 138 18.17 -18.64 -7.98
N LYS A 139 17.25 -18.79 -7.01
CA LYS A 139 16.26 -19.89 -7.02
C LYS A 139 15.38 -19.89 -8.26
N ARG A 140 14.96 -18.70 -8.73
CA ARG A 140 14.15 -18.58 -9.95
C ARG A 140 14.94 -19.02 -11.19
N LEU A 141 16.21 -18.62 -11.29
CA LEU A 141 17.09 -19.04 -12.38
C LEU A 141 17.31 -20.56 -12.37
N ASP A 142 17.55 -21.16 -11.21
CA ASP A 142 17.68 -22.61 -11.06
C ASP A 142 16.40 -23.35 -11.49
N SER A 143 15.23 -22.84 -11.08
CA SER A 143 13.94 -23.44 -11.47
C SER A 143 13.65 -23.34 -12.97
N LEU A 144 14.05 -22.23 -13.61
CA LEU A 144 13.91 -22.08 -15.05
C LEU A 144 14.86 -23.03 -15.79
N ALA A 145 16.09 -23.19 -15.32
CA ALA A 145 17.06 -24.13 -15.88
C ALA A 145 16.61 -25.60 -15.77
N LEU A 146 15.97 -25.99 -14.65
CA LEU A 146 15.38 -27.32 -14.47
C LEU A 146 14.20 -27.55 -15.44
N SER A 147 13.31 -26.56 -15.59
CA SER A 147 12.17 -26.67 -16.51
C SER A 147 12.58 -26.80 -17.98
N SER A 148 13.66 -26.12 -18.41
CA SER A 148 14.21 -26.28 -19.77
C SER A 148 14.84 -27.66 -20.00
N ARG A 149 15.42 -28.27 -18.97
CA ARG A 149 15.98 -29.63 -19.05
C ARG A 149 14.88 -30.68 -19.12
N GLU A 150 13.81 -30.54 -18.33
CA GLU A 150 12.63 -31.41 -18.41
C GLU A 150 11.87 -31.27 -19.74
N ALA A 151 11.79 -30.04 -20.28
CA ALA A 151 11.21 -29.81 -21.61
C ALA A 151 12.04 -30.43 -22.74
N ALA A 152 13.36 -30.45 -22.62
CA ALA A 152 14.26 -31.13 -23.56
C ALA A 152 14.28 -32.67 -23.39
N ALA A 153 13.93 -33.17 -22.20
CA ALA A 153 13.88 -34.60 -21.89
C ALA A 153 12.53 -35.25 -22.25
N LYS A 154 11.48 -34.48 -22.57
CA LYS A 154 10.25 -35.04 -23.16
C LYS A 154 10.53 -35.41 -24.62
N PRO A 155 10.50 -36.70 -25.00
CA PRO A 155 10.59 -37.05 -26.41
C PRO A 155 9.43 -36.40 -27.17
N PRO A 156 9.61 -36.01 -28.44
CA PRO A 156 8.51 -35.54 -29.26
C PRO A 156 7.48 -36.67 -29.31
N VAL A 157 6.38 -36.52 -28.59
CA VAL A 157 5.26 -37.46 -28.65
C VAL A 157 4.86 -37.51 -30.12
N GLN A 158 5.08 -38.66 -30.75
CA GLN A 158 5.04 -38.84 -32.19
C GLN A 158 3.72 -38.31 -32.77
N ALA A 159 3.80 -37.24 -33.56
CA ALA A 159 2.78 -36.94 -34.54
C ALA A 159 2.94 -37.92 -35.73
N CYS A 160 2.75 -39.23 -35.48
CA CYS A 160 2.68 -40.24 -36.55
C CYS A 160 1.24 -40.28 -37.08
N GLN A 161 1.01 -39.39 -38.05
CA GLN A 161 0.16 -39.53 -39.24
C GLN A 161 -0.70 -40.81 -39.31
N LEU A 162 -2.01 -40.70 -39.11
CA LEU A 162 -2.97 -41.57 -39.77
C LEU A 162 -3.22 -41.01 -41.18
N ARG A 163 -2.42 -41.45 -42.16
CA ARG A 163 -2.75 -41.34 -43.59
C ARG A 163 -3.01 -42.74 -44.14
N THR A 164 -4.29 -42.99 -44.43
CA THR A 164 -4.86 -43.69 -45.60
C THR A 164 -4.27 -45.02 -46.08
N ASN A 165 -5.13 -46.05 -46.10
CA ASN A 165 -5.43 -46.93 -47.25
C ASN A 165 -6.93 -47.31 -47.05
N GLY A 166 -7.88 -47.13 -47.97
CA GLY A 166 -7.88 -47.64 -49.32
C GLY A 166 -8.53 -49.03 -49.35
N GLU A 167 -9.83 -49.14 -49.07
CA GLU A 167 -10.62 -50.35 -49.36
C GLU A 167 -11.71 -50.01 -50.37
N SER A 168 -11.37 -50.29 -51.62
CA SER A 168 -12.30 -50.56 -52.71
C SER A 168 -13.07 -51.84 -52.43
N THR A 169 -14.39 -51.77 -52.32
CA THR A 169 -15.27 -52.92 -52.58
C THR A 169 -16.46 -52.44 -53.42
N SER A 170 -16.49 -53.02 -54.63
CA SER A 170 -17.63 -53.39 -55.49
C SER A 170 -18.87 -52.49 -55.53
#